data_AF-A0A7V2XUE6-F1
#
_entry.id   AF-A0A7V2XUE6-F1
#
_cell.length_a   1.000
_cell.length_b   1.000
_cell.length_c   1.000
_cell.angle_alpha   90.00
_cell.angle_beta   90.00
_cell.angle_gamma   90.00
#
_symmetry.space_group_name_H-M   'P 1'
#
loop_
_entity.id
_entity.type
_entity.pdbx_description
1 polymer ?
#
loop_
_entity_poly.entity_id
_entity_poly.type
_entity_poly.pdbx_seq_one_letter_code
_entity_poly.pdbx_strand_id
1 'polypeptide(L)'
;MKICQICGRRPHRGRMIARRGLAKKKGGVGKKTTGISPRTFKPNLQRIRAMVDGKVARLRVCAACIRAGKVVKPPVKHRPPKPKPVVVETPAPVVEGAAEGEAQAGDGESPAPEAPEGKAGEKAE
;
A
#
# COMPACT_ATOMS: atom_id res chain seq x y z
N MET A 1 -9.57 -1.34 28.02
CA MET A 1 -9.07 -0.25 27.14
C MET A 1 -7.93 -0.73 26.26
N LYS A 2 -7.72 -0.16 25.07
CA LYS A 2 -6.55 -0.47 24.23
C LYS A 2 -5.37 0.38 24.74
N ILE A 3 -4.37 -0.27 25.36
CA ILE A 3 -3.17 0.39 25.92
C ILE A 3 -1.93 -0.18 25.24
N CYS A 4 -0.94 0.68 25.00
CA CYS A 4 0.39 0.31 24.53
C CYS A 4 1.17 -0.38 25.65
N GLN A 5 1.67 -1.60 25.45
CA GLN A 5 2.41 -2.33 26.48
C GLN A 5 3.82 -1.78 26.75
N ILE A 6 4.39 -1.03 25.80
CA ILE A 6 5.75 -0.48 25.91
C ILE A 6 5.75 0.95 26.46
N CYS A 7 4.79 1.74 26.00
CA CYS A 7 4.77 3.20 26.18
C CYS A 7 3.58 3.68 27.01
N GLY A 8 2.67 2.80 27.39
CA GLY A 8 1.51 3.13 28.21
C GLY A 8 0.46 4.02 27.54
N ARG A 9 0.59 4.40 26.25
CA ARG A 9 -0.37 5.29 25.56
C ARG A 9 -1.81 4.80 25.71
N ARG A 10 -2.65 5.69 26.25
CA ARG A 10 -4.07 5.48 26.53
C ARG A 10 -4.93 6.26 25.54
N PRO A 11 -6.18 5.84 25.31
CA PRO A 11 -7.15 6.68 24.61
C PRO A 11 -7.38 7.97 25.41
N HIS A 12 -7.39 9.12 24.72
CA HIS A 12 -7.71 10.40 25.33
C HIS A 12 -9.11 10.84 24.92
N ARG A 13 -9.84 11.47 25.85
CA ARG A 13 -11.12 12.10 25.53
C ARG A 13 -10.86 13.47 24.92
N GLY A 14 -11.69 13.85 23.97
CA GLY A 14 -11.75 15.21 23.47
C GLY A 14 -13.12 15.54 22.93
N ARG A 15 -13.19 16.67 22.24
CA ARG A 15 -14.43 17.18 21.65
C ARG A 15 -14.25 17.35 20.14
N MET A 16 -15.33 17.18 19.41
CA MET A 16 -15.46 17.62 18.03
C MET A 16 -16.20 18.95 18.08
N ILE A 17 -15.53 20.01 17.64
CA ILE A 17 -16.06 21.38 17.68
C ILE A 17 -16.43 21.77 16.25
N ALA A 18 -17.72 21.87 15.99
CA ALA A 18 -18.23 22.42 14.73
C ALA A 18 -18.24 23.95 14.84
N ARG A 19 -17.63 24.63 13.87
CA ARG A 19 -17.63 26.09 13.77
C ARG A 19 -18.13 26.51 12.40
N ARG A 20 -18.97 27.55 12.36
CA ARG A 20 -19.45 28.18 11.13
C ARG A 20 -18.87 29.57 10.97
N GLY A 21 -18.77 30.03 9.72
CA GLY A 21 -18.25 31.35 9.36
C GLY A 21 -16.73 31.40 9.16
N LEU A 22 -16.28 32.50 8.56
CA LEU A 22 -14.87 32.80 8.32
C LEU A 22 -14.22 33.38 9.57
N ALA A 23 -12.90 33.15 9.73
CA ALA A 23 -12.17 33.79 10.82
C ALA A 23 -12.00 35.28 10.56
N LYS A 24 -11.94 36.10 11.63
CA LYS A 24 -11.68 37.55 11.53
C LYS A 24 -10.42 37.88 10.74
N LYS A 25 -9.37 37.08 10.93
CA LYS A 25 -8.10 37.19 10.17
C LYS A 25 -8.25 37.02 8.65
N LYS A 26 -9.37 36.46 8.17
CA LYS A 26 -9.68 36.28 6.74
C LYS A 26 -10.75 37.28 6.26
N GLY A 27 -10.95 38.39 6.97
CA GLY A 27 -11.97 39.41 6.63
C GLY A 27 -13.41 39.02 6.95
N GLY A 28 -13.65 37.94 7.70
CA GLY A 28 -14.99 37.54 8.12
C GLY A 28 -15.44 38.14 9.46
N VAL A 29 -16.74 38.08 9.76
CA VAL A 29 -17.30 38.54 11.06
C VAL A 29 -16.77 37.71 12.25
N GLY A 30 -16.48 36.42 12.04
CA GLY A 30 -15.90 35.53 13.04
C GLY A 30 -16.44 34.09 12.98
N LYS A 31 -15.69 33.15 13.57
CA LYS A 31 -16.10 31.74 13.68
C LYS A 31 -17.01 31.55 14.88
N LYS A 32 -18.27 31.18 14.66
CA LYS A 32 -19.23 30.82 15.73
C LYS A 32 -19.21 29.32 15.97
N THR A 33 -19.19 28.90 17.23
CA THR A 33 -19.30 27.48 17.60
C THR A 33 -20.75 27.06 17.54
N THR A 34 -21.08 26.08 16.70
CA THR A 34 -22.46 25.61 16.49
C THR A 34 -22.76 24.28 17.16
N GLY A 35 -21.73 23.52 17.50
CA GLY A 35 -21.92 22.21 18.13
C GLY A 35 -20.65 21.72 18.78
N ILE A 36 -20.82 21.05 19.92
CA ILE A 36 -19.74 20.41 20.67
C ILE A 36 -20.20 18.99 21.01
N SER A 37 -19.63 18.00 20.34
CA SER A 37 -19.89 16.58 20.65
C SER A 37 -18.64 15.93 21.26
N PRO A 38 -18.79 15.04 22.26
CA PRO A 38 -17.67 14.30 22.81
C PRO A 38 -17.16 13.26 21.80
N ARG A 39 -15.84 13.07 21.73
CA ARG A 39 -15.21 11.99 20.97
C ARG A 39 -14.03 11.39 21.73
N THR A 40 -13.68 10.16 21.38
CA THR A 40 -12.51 9.48 21.95
C THR A 40 -11.45 9.29 20.89
N PHE A 41 -10.25 9.80 21.14
CA PHE A 41 -9.10 9.58 20.28
C PHE A 41 -8.34 8.34 20.73
N LYS A 42 -8.37 7.32 19.87
CA LYS A 42 -7.69 6.05 20.12
C LYS A 42 -6.28 6.11 19.52
N PRO A 43 -5.23 5.71 20.26
CA PRO A 43 -3.90 5.57 19.67
C PRO A 43 -3.92 4.49 18.57
N ASN A 44 -3.10 4.67 17.53
CA ASN A 44 -2.89 3.68 16.48
C ASN A 44 -2.08 2.50 17.04
N LEU A 45 -2.79 1.57 17.70
CA LEU A 45 -2.26 0.36 18.31
C LEU A 45 -2.35 -0.80 17.32
N GLN A 46 -1.20 -1.38 17.01
CA GLN A 46 -1.07 -2.51 16.12
C GLN A 46 -0.73 -3.77 16.91
N ARG A 47 -1.26 -4.91 16.48
CA ARG A 47 -0.94 -6.22 17.06
C ARG A 47 0.26 -6.78 16.31
N ILE A 48 1.40 -6.89 16.97
CA ILE A 48 2.63 -7.39 16.36
C ILE A 48 3.23 -8.52 17.19
N ARG A 49 3.96 -9.41 16.52
CA ARG A 49 4.82 -10.39 17.20
C ARG A 49 6.10 -9.67 17.58
N ALA A 50 6.44 -9.71 18.86
CA ALA A 50 7.64 -9.11 19.41
C ALA A 50 8.42 -10.18 20.18
N MET A 51 9.74 -10.08 20.17
CA MET A 51 10.59 -10.87 21.05
C MET A 51 10.69 -10.13 22.39
N VAL A 52 10.20 -10.76 23.45
CA VAL A 52 10.25 -10.25 24.83
C VAL A 52 10.89 -11.34 25.66
N ASP A 53 12.04 -11.05 26.28
CA ASP A 53 12.77 -12.00 27.16
C ASP A 53 13.00 -13.37 26.51
N GLY A 54 13.38 -13.38 25.21
CA GLY A 54 13.64 -14.60 24.44
C GLY A 54 12.40 -15.36 23.96
N LYS A 55 11.18 -14.95 24.35
CA LYS A 55 9.92 -15.56 23.91
C LYS A 55 9.22 -14.68 22.87
N VAL A 56 8.63 -15.32 21.85
CA VAL A 56 7.84 -14.60 20.85
C VAL A 56 6.42 -14.40 21.36
N ALA A 57 6.11 -13.20 21.83
CA ALA A 57 4.78 -12.84 22.31
C ALA A 57 4.04 -11.95 21.31
N ARG A 58 2.71 -11.98 21.35
CA ARG A 58 1.88 -11.00 20.62
C ARG A 58 1.60 -9.81 21.51
N LEU A 59 2.08 -8.64 21.11
CA LEU A 59 1.93 -7.39 21.86
C LEU A 59 1.03 -6.39 21.14
N ARG A 60 0.39 -5.52 21.91
CA ARG A 60 -0.28 -4.31 21.42
C ARG A 60 0.67 -3.13 21.54
N VAL A 61 1.16 -2.67 20.40
CA VAL A 61 2.23 -1.67 20.32
C VAL A 61 1.76 -0.45 19.54
N CYS A 62 2.17 0.74 19.98
CA CYS A 62 1.87 1.98 19.30
C CYS A 62 2.67 2.12 18.00
N ALA A 63 2.08 2.68 16.94
CA ALA A 63 2.80 2.91 15.68
C ALA A 63 4.07 3.78 15.84
N ALA A 64 4.11 4.71 16.80
CA ALA A 64 5.31 5.50 17.10
C ALA A 64 6.45 4.66 17.70
N CYS A 65 6.10 3.65 18.50
CA CYS A 65 7.03 2.72 19.13
C CYS A 65 7.64 1.78 18.08
N ILE A 66 6.82 1.36 17.11
CA ILE A 66 7.25 0.54 15.97
C ILE A 66 8.21 1.35 15.10
N ARG A 67 7.87 2.62 14.80
CA ARG A 67 8.73 3.52 14.03
C ARG A 67 10.06 3.82 14.72
N ALA A 68 10.05 3.97 16.05
CA ALA A 68 11.26 4.21 16.83
C ALA A 68 12.13 2.96 17.07
N GLY A 69 11.80 1.81 16.47
CA GLY A 69 12.61 0.59 16.61
C GLY A 69 12.62 -0.03 18.01
N LYS A 70 11.75 0.42 18.92
CA LYS A 70 11.66 -0.10 20.31
C LYS A 70 11.12 -1.54 20.40
N VAL A 71 10.85 -2.17 19.25
CA VAL A 71 10.33 -3.53 19.17
C VAL A 71 11.17 -4.37 18.24
N VAL A 72 11.77 -5.41 18.80
CA VAL A 72 12.45 -6.46 18.04
C VAL A 72 11.38 -7.38 17.45
N LYS A 73 11.28 -7.38 16.12
CA LYS A 73 10.44 -8.35 15.40
C LYS A 73 11.17 -9.69 15.35
N PRO A 74 10.47 -10.83 15.50
CA PRO A 74 11.09 -12.12 15.32
C PRO A 74 11.57 -12.30 13.87
N PRO A 75 12.68 -13.02 13.64
CA PRO A 75 13.16 -13.30 12.29
C PRO A 75 12.09 -14.08 11.52
N VAL A 76 11.72 -13.58 10.34
CA VAL A 76 10.81 -14.28 9.44
C VAL A 76 11.62 -15.34 8.71
N LYS A 77 11.23 -16.61 8.81
CA LYS A 77 11.86 -17.66 8.00
C LYS A 77 11.47 -17.42 6.55
N HIS A 78 12.38 -16.90 5.74
CA HIS A 78 12.17 -16.84 4.29
C HIS A 78 12.22 -18.26 3.75
N ARG A 79 11.09 -18.73 3.20
CA ARG A 79 11.12 -19.96 2.41
C ARG A 79 11.98 -19.69 1.18
N PRO A 80 12.95 -20.55 0.84
CA PRO A 80 13.71 -20.37 -0.40
C PRO A 80 12.74 -20.37 -1.59
N PRO A 81 12.95 -19.49 -2.60
CA PRO A 81 12.16 -19.53 -3.82
C PRO A 81 12.36 -20.89 -4.50
N LYS A 82 11.28 -21.47 -5.02
CA LYS A 82 11.40 -22.71 -5.80
C LYS A 82 12.28 -22.43 -7.02
N PRO A 83 13.24 -23.32 -7.36
CA PRO A 83 14.02 -23.14 -8.58
C PRO A 83 13.07 -23.16 -9.77
N LYS A 84 13.19 -22.16 -10.66
CA LYS A 84 12.48 -22.18 -11.93
C LYS A 84 13.09 -23.30 -12.78
N PRO A 85 12.29 -24.12 -13.48
CA PRO A 85 12.85 -25.07 -14.43
C PRO A 85 13.57 -24.27 -15.51
N VAL A 86 14.89 -24.41 -15.56
CA VAL A 86 15.69 -23.92 -16.68
C VAL A 86 15.39 -24.90 -17.82
N VAL A 87 14.54 -24.48 -18.76
CA VAL A 87 14.39 -25.17 -20.03
C VAL A 87 15.74 -25.05 -20.74
N VAL A 88 16.54 -26.10 -20.62
CA VAL A 88 17.72 -26.30 -21.46
C VAL A 88 17.17 -26.62 -22.84
N GLU A 89 17.19 -25.64 -23.74
CA GLU A 89 16.97 -25.86 -25.16
C GLU A 89 18.00 -26.89 -25.61
N THR A 90 17.52 -28.11 -25.85
CA THR A 90 18.32 -29.17 -26.41
C THR A 90 18.55 -28.78 -27.87
N PRO A 91 19.79 -28.49 -28.32
CA PRO A 91 20.02 -28.18 -29.72
C PRO A 91 19.62 -29.41 -30.54
N ALA A 92 18.71 -29.20 -31.48
CA ALA A 92 18.17 -30.23 -32.35
C ALA A 92 19.31 -31.04 -33.01
N PRO A 93 19.22 -32.38 -33.06
CA PRO A 93 20.12 -33.14 -33.90
C PRO A 93 19.83 -32.84 -35.37
N VAL A 94 20.89 -32.48 -36.09
CA VAL A 94 20.96 -32.36 -37.55
C VAL A 94 20.31 -33.57 -38.25
N VAL A 95 19.33 -33.34 -39.13
CA VAL A 95 18.79 -34.35 -40.06
C VAL A 95 18.60 -33.76 -41.46
N GLU A 96 19.14 -34.47 -42.45
CA GLU A 96 19.10 -34.21 -43.88
C GLU A 96 17.74 -34.59 -44.51
N GLY A 97 17.25 -33.75 -45.45
CA GLY A 97 16.52 -34.10 -46.67
C GLY A 97 15.05 -34.59 -46.62
N ALA A 98 14.12 -33.82 -47.23
CA ALA A 98 13.09 -34.29 -48.21
C ALA A 98 12.12 -33.18 -48.69
N ALA A 99 12.13 -32.93 -50.01
CA ALA A 99 11.05 -32.66 -51.00
C ALA A 99 9.88 -31.64 -50.79
N GLU A 100 9.96 -30.54 -51.56
CA GLU A 100 9.05 -29.87 -52.54
C GLU A 100 7.49 -29.94 -52.51
N GLY A 101 6.86 -28.74 -52.74
CA GLY A 101 5.66 -28.51 -53.60
C GLY A 101 4.37 -28.00 -52.91
N GLU A 102 4.13 -26.69 -52.73
CA GLU A 102 3.42 -25.68 -53.58
C GLU A 102 1.86 -25.61 -53.48
N ALA A 103 1.33 -24.43 -53.04
CA ALA A 103 0.16 -23.72 -53.63
C ALA A 103 -0.21 -22.39 -52.89
N GLN A 104 0.24 -21.28 -53.48
CA GLN A 104 -0.36 -19.93 -53.75
C GLN A 104 -1.31 -19.14 -52.81
N ALA A 105 -0.84 -17.92 -52.49
CA ALA A 105 -1.37 -16.55 -52.73
C ALA A 105 -2.67 -16.00 -52.08
N GLY A 106 -2.58 -14.76 -51.55
CA GLY A 106 -3.71 -13.86 -51.33
C GLY A 106 -3.43 -12.61 -50.46
N ASP A 107 -3.16 -11.48 -51.11
CA ASP A 107 -3.34 -10.06 -50.75
C ASP A 107 -3.15 -9.54 -49.31
N GLY A 108 -2.25 -8.55 -49.21
CA GLY A 108 -2.12 -7.68 -48.05
C GLY A 108 -3.06 -6.49 -48.10
N GLU A 109 -3.58 -6.12 -46.93
CA GLU A 109 -4.03 -4.77 -46.65
C GLU A 109 -3.75 -4.48 -45.16
N SER A 110 -2.82 -3.56 -44.90
CA SER A 110 -2.63 -2.99 -43.57
C SER A 110 -3.54 -1.78 -43.43
N PRO A 111 -4.26 -1.64 -42.31
CA PRO A 111 -4.51 -0.32 -41.77
C PRO A 111 -3.92 -0.12 -40.37
N ALA A 112 -3.00 0.85 -40.36
CA ALA A 112 -2.70 1.92 -39.40
C ALA A 112 -3.39 2.00 -38.01
N PRO A 113 -2.74 2.71 -37.05
CA PRO A 113 -3.05 2.67 -35.62
C PRO A 113 -4.16 3.65 -35.17
N GLU A 114 -4.91 3.28 -34.14
CA GLU A 114 -5.75 4.21 -33.37
C GLU A 114 -4.96 4.81 -32.19
N ALA A 115 -4.81 6.13 -32.23
CA ALA A 115 -4.62 7.02 -31.10
C ALA A 115 -5.86 7.95 -31.05
N PRO A 116 -5.95 8.93 -30.14
CA PRO A 116 -5.83 8.94 -28.68
C PRO A 116 -7.09 9.56 -28.03
N GLU A 117 -7.33 9.37 -26.72
CA GLU A 117 -8.15 10.33 -25.95
C GLU A 117 -7.59 10.55 -24.54
N GLY A 118 -7.27 11.81 -24.25
CA GLY A 118 -7.01 12.32 -22.91
C GLY A 118 -8.01 13.42 -22.55
N LYS A 119 -8.17 13.68 -21.24
CA LYS A 119 -8.46 14.99 -20.64
C LYS A 119 -8.19 14.86 -19.12
N ALA A 120 -7.20 15.56 -18.58
CA ALA A 120 -7.21 16.97 -18.17
C ALA A 120 -7.96 17.20 -16.85
N GLY A 121 -7.25 17.74 -15.85
CA GLY A 121 -7.87 18.17 -14.60
C GLY A 121 -6.90 18.56 -13.48
N GLU A 122 -5.83 19.29 -13.78
CA GLU A 122 -5.03 20.00 -12.78
C GLU A 122 -5.33 21.50 -12.89
N LYS A 123 -5.78 22.10 -11.78
CA LYS A 123 -5.81 23.51 -11.34
C LYS A 123 -6.83 23.60 -10.18
N ALA A 124 -6.66 24.41 -9.14
CA ALA A 124 -6.05 25.72 -9.10
C ALA A 124 -5.56 26.06 -7.67
N GLU A 125 -4.72 27.09 -7.63
CA GLU A 125 -4.57 28.06 -6.53
C GLU A 125 -5.88 28.52 -5.89
#